data_AF-N6Y5R2-F1
#
_entry.id   AF-N6Y5R2-F1
#
_cell.length_a   1.000
_cell.length_b   1.000
_cell.length_c   1.000
_cell.angle_alpha   90.00
_cell.angle_beta   90.00
_cell.angle_gamma   90.00
#
_symmetry.space_group_name_H-M   'P 1'
#
loop_
_entity.id
_entity.type
_entity.pdbx_description
1 polymer ?
#
loop_
_entity_poly.entity_id
_entity_poly.type
_entity_poly.pdbx_seq_one_letter_code
_entity_poly.pdbx_strand_id
1 'polypeptide(L)'
;GAVAFALVRAARTGLGPGIGGGSARSYFLVLEEGGEATRAICVLPRGTESGTEVALPERRFALRLGQAVRFHLVSSTSDSAWQAGELVELGADDFIHLPPLAARLPATAAGRRENVAVRLVASLTEVGTLEMQCVAIDDMQRWQLAFQVRAEADAPASEAAAGAHPRLAQAVALIDEVFGGQARELDAKAVRQLRARLERVLGRRDDWDMTLLRGLFDALLERARRRRRSAEHERVWLNLAGYCLRPGLGAALDDWRIDQLWALFGQGLQYVREGNNWSEWWTLWRRCAGGLDEARQLQVLEVLAGHLEDTDAARRRGDPVQGSYDDMVRLAAALERVPAMHRIEVGKWLLERLYRPAEKAHTWWALGRVGARESLYGSAHTVVPPETAAEWLQAVLALDWKAVEPAPFAAAQLARLTGDGSR
;
A
#
# COMPACT_ATOMS: atom_id res chain seq x y z
N GLY A 1 23.77 19.59 -17.31
CA GLY A 1 24.49 18.44 -16.73
C GLY A 1 24.56 17.25 -17.67
N ALA A 2 23.41 16.70 -18.11
CA ALA A 2 23.36 15.44 -18.86
C ALA A 2 23.86 15.50 -20.33
N VAL A 3 23.83 16.66 -20.98
CA VAL A 3 24.22 16.80 -22.41
C VAL A 3 25.74 16.93 -22.60
N ALA A 4 26.47 17.44 -21.60
CA ALA A 4 27.93 17.48 -21.64
C ALA A 4 28.57 16.08 -21.44
N PHE A 5 27.88 15.19 -20.73
CA PHE A 5 28.38 13.86 -20.40
C PHE A 5 28.36 12.88 -21.58
N ALA A 6 27.37 12.98 -22.48
CA ALA A 6 27.32 12.17 -23.69
C ALA A 6 28.48 12.48 -24.65
N LEU A 7 28.92 13.74 -24.72
CA LEU A 7 30.04 14.17 -25.56
C LEU A 7 31.39 13.67 -25.02
N VAL A 8 31.56 13.60 -23.69
CA VAL A 8 32.78 13.02 -23.09
C VAL A 8 32.87 11.52 -23.35
N ARG A 9 31.75 10.80 -23.45
CA ARG A 9 31.73 9.36 -23.69
C ARG A 9 32.02 8.98 -25.15
N ALA A 10 31.62 9.82 -26.12
CA ALA A 10 31.96 9.62 -27.54
C ALA A 10 33.46 9.83 -27.84
N ALA A 11 34.19 10.53 -26.96
CA ALA A 11 35.61 10.86 -27.13
C ALA A 11 36.59 9.93 -26.37
N ARG A 12 36.13 8.82 -25.78
CA ARG A 12 36.97 7.91 -24.95
C ARG A 12 37.80 6.88 -25.75
N THR A 13 38.51 7.33 -26.77
CA THR A 13 39.71 6.63 -27.26
C THR A 13 40.94 7.48 -26.94
N GLY A 14 41.41 7.42 -25.69
CA GLY A 14 42.84 7.73 -25.41
C GLY A 14 43.23 8.68 -24.29
N LEU A 15 42.60 8.68 -23.09
CA LEU A 15 43.13 9.45 -21.95
C LEU A 15 43.05 8.71 -20.60
N GLY A 16 44.20 8.20 -20.14
CA GLY A 16 44.62 8.04 -18.73
C GLY A 16 43.87 7.05 -17.80
N PRO A 17 44.54 6.47 -16.79
CA PRO A 17 43.89 5.60 -15.81
C PRO A 17 42.91 6.41 -14.97
N GLY A 18 41.62 6.08 -15.05
CA GLY A 18 40.59 6.66 -14.20
C GLY A 18 40.82 6.27 -12.74
N ILE A 19 40.65 7.22 -11.82
CA ILE A 19 40.68 6.96 -10.38
C ILE A 19 39.40 6.18 -10.04
N GLY A 20 39.49 4.85 -10.00
CA GLY A 20 38.40 3.97 -9.58
C GLY A 20 38.32 3.91 -8.06
N GLY A 21 37.30 4.53 -7.47
CA GLY A 21 36.93 4.32 -6.07
C GLY A 21 36.04 3.08 -5.97
N GLY A 22 36.62 1.92 -5.66
CA GLY A 22 35.83 0.71 -5.37
C GLY A 22 34.94 0.87 -4.14
N SER A 23 34.00 -0.05 -3.94
CA SER A 23 33.07 -0.03 -2.82
C SER A 23 33.77 0.21 -1.48
N ALA A 24 33.32 1.20 -0.70
CA ALA A 24 33.88 1.49 0.62
C ALA A 24 33.50 0.45 1.69
N ARG A 25 32.50 -0.39 1.41
CA ARG A 25 31.90 -1.35 2.36
C ARG A 25 31.72 -2.72 1.71
N SER A 26 31.69 -3.76 2.54
CA SER A 26 31.14 -5.06 2.13
C SER A 26 29.65 -5.09 2.42
N TYR A 27 28.87 -5.62 1.49
CA TYR A 27 27.41 -5.77 1.61
C TYR A 27 27.05 -7.24 1.74
N PHE A 28 26.06 -7.52 2.58
CA PHE A 28 25.62 -8.88 2.89
C PHE A 28 24.10 -8.99 2.84
N LEU A 29 23.62 -10.12 2.35
CA LEU A 29 22.22 -10.53 2.41
C LEU A 29 21.99 -11.37 3.66
N VAL A 30 21.06 -10.95 4.51
CA VAL A 30 20.66 -11.69 5.72
C VAL A 30 19.84 -12.90 5.31
N LEU A 31 20.18 -14.07 5.87
CA LEU A 31 19.49 -15.33 5.67
C LEU A 31 18.65 -15.63 6.91
N GLU A 32 17.33 -15.73 6.74
CA GLU A 32 16.44 -16.16 7.82
C GLU A 32 16.52 -17.69 7.97
N GLU A 33 17.14 -18.16 9.05
CA GLU A 33 17.07 -19.55 9.49
C GLU A 33 16.29 -19.66 10.80
N GLY A 34 15.53 -20.74 10.98
CA GLY A 34 14.64 -20.97 12.13
C GLY A 34 15.34 -21.25 13.46
N GLY A 35 16.42 -20.53 13.79
CA GLY A 35 17.20 -20.65 15.04
C GLY A 35 17.81 -19.31 15.51
N GLU A 36 18.46 -19.31 16.67
CA GLU A 36 18.96 -18.09 17.37
C GLU A 36 20.12 -17.37 16.66
N ALA A 37 20.84 -18.00 15.72
CA ALA A 37 21.96 -17.38 15.01
C ALA A 37 21.54 -16.87 13.62
N THR A 38 21.55 -15.55 13.43
CA THR A 38 21.25 -14.94 12.12
C THR A 38 22.52 -14.98 11.26
N ARG A 39 22.48 -15.71 10.14
CA ARG A 39 23.59 -15.77 9.17
C ARG A 39 23.40 -14.75 8.07
N ALA A 40 24.48 -14.26 7.49
CA ALA A 40 24.44 -13.44 6.30
C ALA A 40 25.44 -13.94 5.25
N ILE A 41 25.18 -13.65 3.99
CA ILE A 41 26.06 -14.01 2.88
C ILE A 41 26.60 -12.76 2.21
N CYS A 42 27.91 -12.68 2.00
CA CYS A 42 28.53 -11.54 1.32
C CYS A 42 28.08 -11.52 -0.14
N VAL A 43 27.41 -10.44 -0.55
CA VAL A 43 26.92 -10.25 -1.93
C VAL A 43 27.81 -9.31 -2.74
N LEU A 44 28.49 -8.37 -2.09
CA LEU A 44 29.42 -7.44 -2.74
C LEU A 44 30.59 -7.11 -1.80
N PRO A 45 31.80 -7.61 -2.06
CA PRO A 45 32.98 -7.30 -1.27
C PRO A 45 33.39 -5.82 -1.33
N ARG A 46 34.00 -5.32 -0.26
CA ARG A 46 34.71 -4.05 -0.25
C ARG A 46 35.78 -4.02 -1.33
N GLY A 47 35.98 -2.87 -1.96
CA GLY A 47 36.92 -2.67 -3.05
C GLY A 47 36.41 -3.07 -4.43
N THR A 48 35.19 -3.65 -4.54
CA THR A 48 34.57 -3.96 -5.84
C THR A 48 34.41 -2.67 -6.65
N GLU A 49 34.95 -2.64 -7.88
CA GLU A 49 34.83 -1.49 -8.78
C GLU A 49 33.36 -1.22 -9.15
N SER A 50 32.97 0.05 -9.22
CA SER A 50 31.62 0.44 -9.68
C SER A 50 31.35 -0.08 -11.09
N GLY A 51 30.14 -0.60 -11.31
CA GLY A 51 29.70 -1.19 -12.57
C GLY A 51 30.13 -2.65 -12.76
N THR A 52 30.94 -3.22 -11.86
CA THR A 52 31.33 -4.64 -11.92
C THR A 52 30.24 -5.52 -11.30
N GLU A 53 29.72 -6.47 -12.08
CA GLU A 53 28.79 -7.50 -11.60
C GLU A 53 29.56 -8.59 -10.83
N VAL A 54 29.14 -8.81 -9.58
CA VAL A 54 29.61 -9.88 -8.70
C VAL A 54 28.52 -10.93 -8.62
N ALA A 55 28.73 -12.07 -9.27
CA ALA A 55 27.84 -13.22 -9.21
C ALA A 55 28.22 -14.16 -8.06
N LEU A 56 27.23 -14.86 -7.49
CA LEU A 56 27.42 -15.90 -6.47
C LEU A 56 27.19 -17.29 -7.10
N PRO A 57 28.13 -17.84 -7.91
CA PRO A 57 27.90 -19.03 -8.72
C PRO A 57 27.72 -20.31 -7.89
N GLU A 58 28.36 -20.39 -6.72
CA GLU A 58 28.33 -21.56 -5.83
C GLU A 58 27.06 -21.62 -4.96
N ARG A 59 26.19 -20.61 -5.07
CA ARG A 59 25.01 -20.46 -4.21
C ARG A 59 23.76 -20.38 -5.07
N ARG A 60 22.75 -21.17 -4.70
CA ARG A 60 21.47 -21.23 -5.39
C ARG A 60 20.37 -20.85 -4.43
N PHE A 61 19.48 -19.97 -4.88
CA PHE A 61 18.35 -19.48 -4.11
C PHE A 61 17.05 -19.88 -4.79
N ALA A 62 16.00 -20.10 -4.00
CA ALA A 62 14.66 -20.33 -4.53
C ALA A 62 13.91 -18.99 -4.56
N LEU A 63 13.60 -18.52 -5.76
CA LEU A 63 12.85 -17.30 -5.99
C LEU A 63 11.36 -17.63 -6.18
N ARG A 64 10.52 -17.12 -5.29
CA ARG A 64 9.06 -17.26 -5.41
C ARG A 64 8.50 -16.22 -6.37
N LEU A 65 8.09 -16.65 -7.55
CA LEU A 65 7.42 -15.79 -8.52
C LEU A 65 5.95 -15.54 -8.12
N GLY A 66 5.42 -14.35 -8.44
CA GLY A 66 4.05 -13.96 -8.13
C GLY A 66 3.79 -13.56 -6.68
N GLN A 67 4.83 -13.50 -5.84
CA GLN A 67 4.77 -12.93 -4.49
C GLN A 67 5.74 -11.76 -4.37
N ALA A 68 5.40 -10.81 -3.51
CA ALA A 68 6.33 -9.77 -3.14
C ALA A 68 7.35 -10.33 -2.14
N VAL A 69 8.63 -10.12 -2.40
CA VAL A 69 9.74 -10.62 -1.58
C VAL A 69 10.52 -9.44 -1.02
N ARG A 70 10.99 -9.57 0.23
CA ARG A 70 11.87 -8.62 0.90
C ARG A 70 13.21 -9.28 1.17
N PHE A 71 14.28 -8.54 0.91
CA PHE A 71 15.66 -8.96 1.13
C PHE A 71 16.27 -8.01 2.15
N HIS A 72 16.63 -8.55 3.31
CA HIS A 72 17.26 -7.79 4.37
C HIS A 72 18.76 -7.71 4.10
N LEU A 73 19.30 -6.50 4.10
CA LEU A 73 20.71 -6.26 3.83
C LEU A 73 21.39 -5.68 5.06
N VAL A 74 22.66 -6.02 5.23
CA VAL A 74 23.56 -5.35 6.16
C VAL A 74 24.82 -4.92 5.42
N SER A 75 25.51 -3.91 5.94
CA SER A 75 26.83 -3.49 5.47
C SER A 75 27.84 -3.52 6.59
N SER A 76 29.09 -3.82 6.27
CA SER A 76 30.21 -3.74 7.21
C SER A 76 31.30 -2.82 6.65
N THR A 77 31.88 -2.03 7.56
CA THR A 77 33.06 -1.18 7.32
C THR A 77 34.35 -1.82 7.82
N SER A 78 34.32 -3.07 8.28
CA SER A 78 35.52 -3.73 8.79
C SER A 78 36.60 -3.87 7.70
N ASP A 79 37.87 -3.94 8.14
CA ASP A 79 39.02 -4.19 7.27
C ASP A 79 39.15 -5.68 6.86
N SER A 80 38.18 -6.51 7.25
CA SER A 80 38.13 -7.93 6.90
C SER A 80 37.95 -8.12 5.38
N ALA A 81 38.79 -8.95 4.79
CA ALA A 81 38.82 -9.23 3.35
C ALA A 81 37.79 -10.29 2.92
N TRP A 82 36.51 -9.99 3.13
CA TRP A 82 35.38 -10.87 2.81
C TRP A 82 35.33 -11.25 1.32
N GLN A 83 34.97 -12.50 1.03
CA GLN A 83 34.79 -13.01 -0.33
C GLN A 83 33.31 -13.10 -0.71
N ALA A 84 33.00 -12.91 -2.00
CA ALA A 84 31.63 -13.07 -2.50
C ALA A 84 31.13 -14.51 -2.26
N GLY A 85 29.94 -14.65 -1.68
CA GLY A 85 29.35 -15.95 -1.33
C GLY A 85 29.80 -16.54 0.03
N GLU A 86 30.68 -15.84 0.75
CA GLU A 86 31.11 -16.20 2.10
C GLU A 86 29.95 -16.02 3.09
N LEU A 87 29.76 -17.02 3.96
CA LEU A 87 28.75 -17.01 5.01
C LEU A 87 29.37 -16.50 6.32
N VAL A 88 28.71 -15.54 6.94
CA VAL A 88 29.13 -14.93 8.19
C VAL A 88 28.01 -15.03 9.23
N GLU A 89 28.38 -15.16 10.49
CA GLU A 89 27.44 -15.03 11.61
C GLU A 89 27.35 -13.54 12.00
N LEU A 90 26.12 -13.02 12.09
CA LEU A 90 25.91 -11.63 12.47
C LEU A 90 26.11 -11.47 13.98
N GLY A 91 27.29 -10.99 14.37
CA GLY A 91 27.53 -10.39 15.68
C GLY A 91 26.94 -8.97 15.78
N ALA A 92 26.57 -8.52 16.97
CA ALA A 92 25.78 -7.30 17.16
C ALA A 92 26.50 -5.98 16.79
N ASP A 93 27.84 -5.95 16.77
CA ASP A 93 28.59 -4.67 16.77
C ASP A 93 29.30 -4.31 15.44
N ASP A 94 29.38 -5.22 14.46
CA ASP A 94 30.19 -5.01 13.23
C ASP A 94 29.36 -4.75 11.95
N PHE A 95 28.04 -4.75 12.05
CA PHE A 95 27.12 -4.70 10.92
C PHE A 95 26.05 -3.62 11.07
N ILE A 96 25.85 -2.83 10.01
CA ILE A 96 24.79 -1.81 9.93
C ILE A 96 23.69 -2.32 9.01
N HIS A 97 22.48 -2.44 9.54
CA HIS A 97 21.29 -2.77 8.75
C HIS A 97 20.96 -1.69 7.73
N LEU A 98 20.70 -2.11 6.49
CA LEU A 98 20.27 -1.25 5.41
C LEU A 98 18.76 -1.38 5.18
N PRO A 99 18.11 -0.37 4.57
CA PRO A 99 16.74 -0.50 4.11
C PRO A 99 16.58 -1.78 3.27
N PRO A 100 15.54 -2.61 3.51
CA PRO A 100 15.38 -3.84 2.77
C PRO A 100 15.09 -3.57 1.29
N LEU A 101 15.65 -4.39 0.41
CA LEU A 101 15.24 -4.41 -0.99
C LEU A 101 13.90 -5.14 -1.10
N ALA A 102 12.93 -4.53 -1.78
CA ALA A 102 11.63 -5.14 -2.02
C ALA A 102 11.43 -5.30 -3.53
N ALA A 103 11.14 -6.53 -3.97
CA ALA A 103 10.90 -6.80 -5.38
C ALA A 103 9.56 -7.52 -5.58
N ARG A 104 8.89 -7.19 -6.68
CA ARG A 104 7.75 -7.92 -7.19
C ARG A 104 8.16 -8.60 -8.47
N LEU A 105 8.03 -9.92 -8.48
CA LEU A 105 8.44 -10.73 -9.61
C LEU A 105 7.18 -11.27 -10.29
N PRO A 106 6.98 -11.00 -11.59
CA PRO A 106 5.77 -11.44 -12.28
C PRO A 106 5.65 -12.96 -12.22
N ALA A 107 4.43 -13.46 -12.01
CA ALA A 107 4.16 -14.88 -12.15
C ALA A 107 4.39 -15.32 -13.60
N THR A 108 4.75 -16.58 -13.83
CA THR A 108 4.80 -17.14 -15.19
C THR A 108 3.41 -17.10 -15.82
N ALA A 109 3.33 -17.05 -17.15
CA ALA A 109 2.07 -16.88 -17.91
C ALA A 109 0.98 -17.92 -17.56
N ALA A 110 1.35 -19.05 -16.95
CA ALA A 110 0.43 -20.07 -16.46
C ALA A 110 -0.21 -19.77 -15.09
N GLY A 111 0.06 -18.60 -14.48
CA GLY A 111 -0.46 -18.23 -13.16
C GLY A 111 0.00 -19.15 -12.02
N ARG A 112 1.00 -20.00 -12.26
CA ARG A 112 1.54 -20.94 -11.27
C ARG A 112 2.54 -20.22 -10.38
N ARG A 113 2.39 -20.46 -9.07
CA ARG A 113 3.38 -20.10 -8.06
C ARG A 113 4.54 -21.08 -8.20
N GLU A 114 5.57 -20.69 -8.94
CA GLU A 114 6.75 -21.51 -9.17
C GLU A 114 7.93 -20.95 -8.37
N ASN A 115 8.63 -21.86 -7.70
CA ASN A 115 9.96 -21.58 -7.16
C ASN A 115 10.94 -21.74 -8.32
N VAL A 116 11.56 -20.65 -8.74
CA VAL A 116 12.63 -20.69 -9.75
C VAL A 116 13.96 -20.69 -9.03
N ALA A 117 14.85 -21.63 -9.38
CA ALA A 117 16.23 -21.59 -8.90
C ALA A 117 16.96 -20.42 -9.57
N VAL A 118 17.59 -19.57 -8.76
CA VAL A 118 18.32 -18.39 -9.22
C VAL A 118 19.69 -18.28 -8.56
N ARG A 119 20.60 -17.59 -9.24
CA ARG A 119 21.84 -17.03 -8.71
C ARG A 119 21.60 -15.57 -8.38
N LEU A 120 22.27 -15.07 -7.35
CA LEU A 120 22.30 -13.64 -7.06
C LEU A 120 23.47 -13.00 -7.78
N VAL A 121 23.24 -11.82 -8.33
CA VAL A 121 24.26 -10.94 -8.89
C VAL A 121 24.10 -9.58 -8.21
N ALA A 122 25.18 -9.03 -7.69
CA ALA A 122 25.20 -7.69 -7.11
C ALA A 122 26.17 -6.79 -7.88
N SER A 123 25.88 -5.49 -7.92
CA SER A 123 26.81 -4.50 -8.45
C SER A 123 26.65 -3.19 -7.68
N LEU A 124 27.64 -2.31 -7.79
CA LEU A 124 27.56 -0.96 -7.25
C LEU A 124 27.52 0.04 -8.40
N THR A 125 26.52 0.92 -8.44
CA THR A 125 26.45 1.96 -9.47
C THR A 125 27.57 3.00 -9.30
N GLU A 126 27.80 3.84 -10.31
CA GLU A 126 28.77 4.95 -10.25
C GLU A 126 28.43 5.97 -9.14
N VAL A 127 27.17 6.03 -8.71
CA VAL A 127 26.70 6.89 -7.61
C VAL A 127 26.70 6.17 -6.25
N GLY A 128 27.26 4.95 -6.17
CA GLY A 128 27.38 4.20 -4.91
C GLY A 128 26.10 3.53 -4.43
N THR A 129 25.12 3.32 -5.31
CA THR A 129 23.90 2.56 -4.97
C THR A 129 24.12 1.08 -5.23
N LEU A 130 23.84 0.24 -4.24
CA LEU A 130 23.87 -1.22 -4.42
C LEU A 130 22.72 -1.63 -5.34
N GLU A 131 22.99 -2.46 -6.31
CA GLU A 131 21.98 -3.10 -7.13
C GLU A 131 22.11 -4.61 -6.99
N MET A 132 20.96 -5.30 -6.94
CA MET A 132 20.94 -6.75 -6.91
C MET A 132 19.98 -7.29 -7.96
N GLN A 133 20.33 -8.44 -8.51
CA GLN A 133 19.55 -9.16 -9.50
C GLN A 133 19.45 -10.63 -9.10
N CYS A 134 18.29 -11.21 -9.34
CA CYS A 134 18.15 -12.66 -9.43
C CYS A 134 18.30 -13.07 -10.90
N VAL A 135 19.18 -14.02 -11.18
CA VAL A 135 19.41 -14.56 -12.52
C VAL A 135 19.08 -16.04 -12.53
N ALA A 136 18.20 -16.48 -13.44
CA ALA A 136 17.85 -17.90 -13.57
C ALA A 136 19.11 -18.77 -13.82
N ILE A 137 19.10 -20.02 -13.36
CA ILE A 137 20.26 -20.90 -13.56
C ILE A 137 20.58 -21.12 -15.05
N ASP A 138 19.59 -21.04 -15.93
CA ASP A 138 19.76 -21.12 -17.39
C ASP A 138 20.17 -19.80 -18.06
N ASP A 139 20.38 -18.73 -17.28
CA ASP A 139 20.70 -17.36 -17.74
C ASP A 139 19.66 -16.74 -18.70
N MET A 140 18.48 -17.34 -18.85
CA MET A 140 17.44 -16.87 -19.78
C MET A 140 16.62 -15.71 -19.21
N GLN A 141 16.59 -15.57 -17.88
CA GLN A 141 15.77 -14.57 -17.20
C GLN A 141 16.58 -13.86 -16.11
N ARG A 142 16.48 -12.53 -16.09
CA ARG A 142 17.06 -11.66 -15.07
C ARG A 142 15.97 -10.81 -14.45
N TRP A 143 15.98 -10.71 -13.13
CA TRP A 143 15.04 -9.90 -12.37
C TRP A 143 15.77 -8.92 -11.46
N GLN A 144 15.53 -7.62 -11.66
CA GLN A 144 16.12 -6.55 -10.84
C GLN A 144 15.41 -6.45 -9.48
N LEU A 145 16.21 -6.32 -8.42
CA LEU A 145 15.78 -5.97 -7.07
C LEU A 145 16.11 -4.48 -6.85
N ALA A 146 15.10 -3.62 -6.70
CA ALA A 146 15.28 -2.18 -6.58
C ALA A 146 14.95 -1.68 -5.16
N PHE A 147 15.70 -0.69 -4.68
CA PHE A 147 15.35 0.08 -3.49
C PHE A 147 14.08 0.89 -3.76
N GLN A 148 13.08 0.82 -2.88
CA GLN A 148 11.96 1.74 -2.95
C GLN A 148 12.39 3.10 -2.36
N VAL A 149 12.80 4.03 -3.24
CA VAL A 149 13.26 5.39 -2.87
C VAL A 149 12.09 6.34 -2.57
N ARG A 150 10.87 5.84 -2.37
CA ARG A 150 9.70 6.65 -1.97
C ARG A 150 9.00 6.04 -0.77
N ALA A 151 9.71 5.98 0.34
CA ALA A 151 9.11 6.21 1.65
C ALA A 151 9.72 7.53 2.15
N GLU A 152 8.88 8.44 2.63
CA GLU A 152 9.20 9.84 2.92
C GLU A 152 10.53 10.01 3.69
N ALA A 153 11.40 10.86 3.13
CA ALA A 153 12.62 11.31 3.76
C ALA A 153 12.29 12.33 4.85
N ASP A 154 11.79 11.87 5.99
CA ASP A 154 11.85 12.64 7.25
C ASP A 154 11.73 11.80 8.53
N ALA A 155 12.01 10.50 8.47
CA ALA A 155 12.15 9.67 9.68
C ALA A 155 13.65 9.50 10.02
N PRO A 156 14.12 9.87 11.23
CA PRO A 156 15.49 9.60 11.64
C PRO A 156 15.77 8.09 11.59
N ALA A 157 16.90 7.73 11.00
CA ALA A 157 17.35 6.37 10.72
C ALA A 157 17.77 5.58 11.98
N SER A 158 16.90 5.51 12.99
CA SER A 158 17.18 4.84 14.27
C SER A 158 16.25 3.68 14.64
N GLU A 159 15.28 3.28 13.80
CA GLU A 159 14.34 2.18 14.16
C GLU A 159 14.15 1.09 13.09
N ALA A 160 15.01 1.04 12.07
CA ALA A 160 14.84 0.08 10.96
C ALA A 160 15.33 -1.36 11.25
N ALA A 161 15.73 -1.67 12.49
CA ALA A 161 16.21 -3.00 12.90
C ALA A 161 15.24 -3.77 13.84
N ALA A 162 14.10 -3.20 14.24
CA ALA A 162 13.10 -3.89 15.07
C ALA A 162 11.95 -4.46 14.20
N GLY A 163 12.29 -5.41 13.33
CA GLY A 163 11.39 -5.98 12.34
C GLY A 163 10.36 -6.95 12.94
N ALA A 164 9.08 -6.63 12.77
CA ALA A 164 7.88 -7.40 13.16
C ALA A 164 7.50 -7.35 14.65
N HIS A 165 6.23 -6.97 14.90
CA HIS A 165 5.62 -7.00 16.22
C HIS A 165 5.76 -8.40 16.85
N PRO A 166 6.19 -8.54 18.12
CA PRO A 166 6.55 -9.83 18.73
C PRO A 166 5.40 -10.84 18.78
N ARG A 167 4.15 -10.37 18.71
CA ARG A 167 2.94 -11.20 18.69
C ARG A 167 2.28 -11.33 17.33
N LEU A 168 2.95 -10.94 16.24
CA LEU A 168 2.42 -11.05 14.88
C LEU A 168 2.03 -12.50 14.55
N ALA A 169 2.90 -13.47 14.86
CA ALA A 169 2.63 -14.88 14.62
C ALA A 169 1.36 -15.37 15.34
N GLN A 170 1.11 -14.90 16.57
CA GLN A 170 -0.11 -15.22 17.33
C GLN A 170 -1.34 -14.61 16.67
N ALA A 171 -1.25 -13.38 16.18
CA ALA A 171 -2.34 -12.73 15.46
C ALA A 171 -2.65 -13.41 14.11
N VAL A 172 -1.62 -13.87 13.38
CA VAL A 172 -1.80 -14.66 12.15
C VAL A 172 -2.49 -15.99 12.47
N ALA A 173 -2.13 -16.66 13.58
CA ALA A 173 -2.82 -17.88 14.01
C ALA A 173 -4.32 -17.65 14.28
N LEU A 174 -4.70 -16.50 14.87
CA LEU A 174 -6.11 -16.14 15.04
C LEU A 174 -6.84 -15.93 13.70
N ILE A 175 -6.16 -15.34 12.72
CA ILE A 175 -6.69 -15.18 11.35
C ILE A 175 -6.83 -16.56 10.69
N ASP A 176 -5.87 -17.48 10.90
CA ASP A 176 -5.91 -18.85 10.41
C ASP A 176 -7.03 -19.67 11.02
N GLU A 177 -7.37 -19.48 12.29
CA GLU A 177 -8.53 -20.15 12.88
C GLU A 177 -9.82 -19.80 12.15
N VAL A 178 -10.00 -18.53 11.76
CA VAL A 178 -11.24 -18.03 11.13
C VAL A 178 -11.25 -18.26 9.61
N PHE A 179 -10.15 -17.97 8.94
CA PHE A 179 -10.05 -17.98 7.47
C PHE A 179 -9.14 -19.10 6.92
N GLY A 180 -8.61 -19.99 7.77
CA GLY A 180 -7.74 -21.10 7.36
C GLY A 180 -8.49 -22.30 6.77
N GLY A 181 -7.76 -23.28 6.25
CA GLY A 181 -8.30 -24.38 5.45
C GLY A 181 -9.09 -25.46 6.20
N GLN A 182 -8.86 -25.63 7.50
CA GLN A 182 -9.54 -26.63 8.33
C GLN A 182 -11.01 -26.24 8.49
N ALA A 183 -11.92 -27.11 8.03
CA ALA A 183 -13.37 -26.91 8.05
C ALA A 183 -13.94 -27.06 9.48
N ARG A 184 -13.46 -26.25 10.42
CA ARG A 184 -14.21 -26.03 11.66
C ARG A 184 -15.37 -25.11 11.31
N GLU A 185 -16.60 -25.60 11.45
CA GLU A 185 -17.78 -24.76 11.51
C GLU A 185 -17.65 -23.85 12.73
N LEU A 186 -17.12 -22.66 12.52
CA LEU A 186 -17.14 -21.62 13.52
C LEU A 186 -18.52 -20.99 13.54
N ASP A 187 -19.09 -20.88 14.74
CA ASP A 187 -20.28 -20.07 14.95
C ASP A 187 -20.01 -18.60 14.55
N ALA A 188 -21.05 -17.92 14.07
CA ALA A 188 -21.07 -16.50 13.73
C ALA A 188 -20.52 -15.61 14.85
N LYS A 189 -20.70 -15.99 16.13
CA LYS A 189 -20.11 -15.26 17.27
C LYS A 189 -18.58 -15.32 17.26
N ALA A 190 -17.99 -16.48 16.99
CA ALA A 190 -16.54 -16.64 16.97
C ALA A 190 -15.90 -15.80 15.85
N VAL A 191 -16.53 -15.76 14.68
CA VAL A 191 -16.08 -14.95 13.53
C VAL A 191 -16.11 -13.45 13.87
N ARG A 192 -17.22 -12.95 14.44
CA ARG A 192 -17.36 -11.55 14.87
C ARG A 192 -16.35 -11.13 15.93
N GLN A 193 -15.96 -12.06 16.80
CA GLN A 193 -15.02 -11.78 17.87
C GLN A 193 -13.57 -11.68 17.43
N LEU A 194 -13.23 -12.02 16.17
CA LEU A 194 -11.84 -11.98 15.68
C LEU A 194 -11.17 -10.63 15.95
N ARG A 195 -11.85 -9.51 15.65
CA ARG A 195 -11.31 -8.16 15.86
C ARG A 195 -10.93 -7.90 17.33
N ALA A 196 -11.84 -8.22 18.25
CA ALA A 196 -11.59 -8.09 19.69
C ALA A 196 -10.50 -9.04 20.20
N ARG A 197 -10.38 -10.24 19.62
CA ARG A 197 -9.30 -11.19 19.93
C ARG A 197 -7.94 -10.66 19.47
N LEU A 198 -7.86 -10.07 18.28
CA LEU A 198 -6.65 -9.43 17.76
C LEU A 198 -6.21 -8.27 18.67
N GLU A 199 -7.13 -7.40 19.09
CA GLU A 199 -6.86 -6.32 20.06
C GLU A 199 -6.34 -6.82 21.40
N ARG A 200 -6.88 -7.93 21.91
CA ARG A 200 -6.39 -8.52 23.17
C ARG A 200 -4.93 -8.99 23.06
N VAL A 201 -4.52 -9.49 21.89
CA VAL A 201 -3.17 -10.00 21.66
C VAL A 201 -2.20 -8.85 21.34
N LEU A 202 -2.59 -7.94 20.46
CA LEU A 202 -1.74 -6.90 19.88
C LEU A 202 -1.79 -5.56 20.63
N GLY A 203 -2.73 -5.37 21.56
CA GLY A 203 -2.96 -4.09 22.20
C GLY A 203 -3.96 -3.21 21.44
N ARG A 204 -4.03 -1.92 21.80
CA ARG A 204 -5.01 -0.99 21.25
C ARG A 204 -4.76 -0.80 19.76
N ARG A 205 -5.84 -0.76 18.99
CA ARG A 205 -5.81 -0.59 17.52
C ARG A 205 -5.11 0.67 17.03
N ASP A 206 -5.10 1.73 17.84
CA ASP A 206 -4.48 3.01 17.49
C ASP A 206 -2.95 2.93 17.59
N ASP A 207 -2.44 1.95 18.33
CA ASP A 207 -1.00 1.71 18.56
C ASP A 207 -0.41 0.73 17.53
N TRP A 208 -1.23 0.20 16.59
CA TRP A 208 -0.76 -0.74 15.59
C TRP A 208 0.04 -0.01 14.52
N ASP A 209 1.35 -0.25 14.49
CA ASP A 209 2.25 0.33 13.50
C ASP A 209 1.99 -0.18 12.07
N MET A 210 2.57 0.52 11.08
CA MET A 210 2.39 0.21 9.66
C MET A 210 2.88 -1.19 9.30
N THR A 211 3.99 -1.67 9.89
CA THR A 211 4.56 -2.98 9.61
C THR A 211 3.62 -4.09 10.07
N LEU A 212 3.06 -3.98 11.27
CA LEU A 212 2.05 -4.87 11.81
C LEU A 212 0.79 -4.86 10.95
N LEU A 213 0.27 -3.68 10.60
CA LEU A 213 -0.91 -3.55 9.75
C LEU A 213 -0.73 -4.26 8.40
N ARG A 214 0.42 -4.07 7.74
CA ARG A 214 0.70 -4.74 6.47
C ARG A 214 0.89 -6.26 6.62
N GLY A 215 1.52 -6.72 7.69
CA GLY A 215 1.62 -8.16 7.99
C GLY A 215 0.25 -8.82 8.20
N LEU A 216 -0.67 -8.15 8.92
CA LEU A 216 -2.04 -8.62 9.09
C LEU A 216 -2.82 -8.62 7.78
N PHE A 217 -2.65 -7.59 6.95
CA PHE A 217 -3.27 -7.55 5.62
C PHE A 217 -2.78 -8.69 4.74
N ASP A 218 -1.47 -8.95 4.70
CA ASP A 218 -0.90 -10.03 3.89
C ASP A 218 -1.48 -11.39 4.31
N ALA A 219 -1.60 -11.64 5.61
CA ALA A 219 -2.25 -12.84 6.13
C ALA A 219 -3.73 -12.94 5.68
N LEU A 220 -4.49 -11.85 5.76
CA LEU A 220 -5.89 -11.80 5.30
C LEU A 220 -6.00 -12.03 3.78
N LEU A 221 -5.08 -11.46 3.00
CA LEU A 221 -5.07 -11.53 1.55
C LEU A 221 -4.80 -12.96 1.05
N GLU A 222 -3.83 -13.66 1.65
CA GLU A 222 -3.55 -15.07 1.35
C GLU A 222 -4.80 -15.96 1.51
N ARG A 223 -5.69 -15.57 2.43
CA ARG A 223 -6.91 -16.29 2.79
C ARG A 223 -8.17 -15.64 2.21
N ALA A 224 -8.02 -14.68 1.28
CA ALA A 224 -9.13 -13.88 0.74
C ALA A 224 -10.27 -14.73 0.17
N ARG A 225 -9.99 -15.90 -0.42
CA ARG A 225 -11.03 -16.80 -0.94
C ARG A 225 -12.00 -17.30 0.14
N ARG A 226 -11.57 -17.39 1.40
CA ARG A 226 -12.38 -17.88 2.52
C ARG A 226 -13.31 -16.83 3.13
N ARG A 227 -13.19 -15.56 2.73
CA ARG A 227 -14.17 -14.51 3.08
C ARG A 227 -15.60 -14.89 2.67
N ARG A 228 -15.72 -15.68 1.61
CA ARG A 228 -16.97 -16.11 0.98
C ARG A 228 -17.68 -17.30 1.65
N ARG A 229 -17.29 -17.66 2.88
CA ARG A 229 -17.87 -18.79 3.64
C ARG A 229 -19.24 -18.50 4.25
N SER A 230 -19.42 -17.32 4.81
CA SER A 230 -20.70 -16.84 5.34
C SER A 230 -20.73 -15.31 5.29
N ALA A 231 -21.91 -14.72 5.46
CA ALA A 231 -22.08 -13.27 5.55
C ALA A 231 -21.14 -12.63 6.56
N GLU A 232 -20.97 -13.29 7.71
CA GLU A 232 -20.09 -12.85 8.79
C GLU A 232 -18.60 -12.91 8.43
N HIS A 233 -18.17 -13.94 7.71
CA HIS A 233 -16.79 -14.02 7.22
C HIS A 233 -16.50 -12.89 6.23
N GLU A 234 -17.44 -12.61 5.31
CA GLU A 234 -17.28 -11.56 4.31
C GLU A 234 -17.21 -10.20 4.99
N ARG A 235 -18.14 -9.91 5.91
CA ARG A 235 -18.17 -8.66 6.67
C ARG A 235 -16.89 -8.42 7.46
N VAL A 236 -16.46 -9.39 8.26
CA VAL A 236 -15.26 -9.27 9.11
C VAL A 236 -14.00 -9.13 8.25
N TRP A 237 -13.91 -9.87 7.14
CA TRP A 237 -12.77 -9.78 6.23
C TRP A 237 -12.68 -8.39 5.58
N LEU A 238 -13.80 -7.86 5.04
CA LEU A 238 -13.83 -6.52 4.43
C LEU A 238 -13.40 -5.44 5.43
N ASN A 239 -13.94 -5.52 6.65
CA ASN A 239 -13.60 -4.57 7.71
C ASN A 239 -12.10 -4.60 8.06
N LEU A 240 -11.57 -5.79 8.35
CA LEU A 240 -10.17 -5.96 8.75
C LEU A 240 -9.20 -5.65 7.62
N ALA A 241 -9.48 -6.10 6.39
CA ALA A 241 -8.65 -5.83 5.22
C ALA A 241 -8.55 -4.32 4.97
N GLY A 242 -9.68 -3.61 4.98
CA GLY A 242 -9.70 -2.16 4.79
C GLY A 242 -9.03 -1.41 5.94
N TYR A 243 -9.18 -1.89 7.19
CA TYR A 243 -8.44 -1.33 8.32
C TYR A 243 -6.93 -1.51 8.10
N CYS A 244 -6.48 -2.72 7.79
CA CYS A 244 -5.05 -3.04 7.72
C CYS A 244 -4.34 -2.44 6.50
N LEU A 245 -5.06 -2.13 5.41
CA LEU A 245 -4.45 -1.57 4.20
C LEU A 245 -4.53 -0.04 4.08
N ARG A 246 -5.35 0.65 4.89
CA ARG A 246 -5.53 2.11 4.76
C ARG A 246 -4.20 2.90 4.83
N PRO A 247 -4.06 4.03 4.11
CA PRO A 247 -4.95 4.52 3.04
C PRO A 247 -4.73 3.81 1.68
N GLY A 248 -3.93 2.75 1.63
CA GLY A 248 -3.52 2.04 0.42
C GLY A 248 -2.17 2.47 -0.15
N LEU A 249 -1.42 3.30 0.57
CA LEU A 249 -0.11 3.82 0.17
C LEU A 249 0.75 4.12 1.40
N GLY A 250 2.04 4.37 1.17
CA GLY A 250 2.99 4.84 2.19
C GLY A 250 3.89 3.75 2.77
N ALA A 251 3.52 2.47 2.63
CA ALA A 251 4.39 1.36 3.01
C ALA A 251 4.93 0.60 1.81
N ALA A 252 6.08 -0.06 2.00
CA ALA A 252 6.68 -0.83 0.93
C ALA A 252 5.75 -1.96 0.46
N LEU A 253 5.59 -2.06 -0.87
CA LEU A 253 4.70 -3.00 -1.58
C LEU A 253 3.18 -2.68 -1.51
N ASP A 254 2.79 -1.48 -1.08
CA ASP A 254 1.37 -1.11 -1.04
C ASP A 254 0.71 -1.11 -2.41
N ASP A 255 1.40 -0.67 -3.46
CA ASP A 255 0.90 -0.77 -4.84
C ASP A 255 0.53 -2.23 -5.20
N TRP A 256 1.30 -3.20 -4.71
CA TRP A 256 1.00 -4.63 -4.93
C TRP A 256 -0.21 -5.07 -4.15
N ARG A 257 -0.28 -4.71 -2.86
CA ARG A 257 -1.43 -5.04 -2.02
C ARG A 257 -2.71 -4.47 -2.60
N ILE A 258 -2.65 -3.25 -3.13
CA ILE A 258 -3.76 -2.62 -3.84
C ILE A 258 -4.09 -3.37 -5.13
N ASP A 259 -3.12 -3.77 -5.95
CA ASP A 259 -3.38 -4.58 -7.15
C ASP A 259 -4.09 -5.90 -6.81
N GLN A 260 -3.66 -6.57 -5.73
CA GLN A 260 -4.27 -7.81 -5.28
C GLN A 260 -5.69 -7.59 -4.71
N LEU A 261 -5.89 -6.50 -3.96
CA LEU A 261 -7.22 -6.13 -3.48
C LEU A 261 -8.14 -5.77 -4.65
N TRP A 262 -7.64 -5.02 -5.63
CA TRP A 262 -8.36 -4.58 -6.82
C TRP A 262 -8.86 -5.75 -7.67
N ALA A 263 -8.09 -6.84 -7.77
CA ALA A 263 -8.53 -8.07 -8.42
C ALA A 263 -9.81 -8.69 -7.80
N LEU A 264 -10.19 -8.26 -6.59
CA LEU A 264 -11.43 -8.66 -5.93
C LEU A 264 -12.61 -7.71 -6.24
N PHE A 265 -12.37 -6.50 -6.76
CA PHE A 265 -13.40 -5.48 -7.00
C PHE A 265 -14.52 -6.00 -7.90
N GLY A 266 -14.18 -6.49 -9.09
CA GLY A 266 -15.16 -7.02 -10.05
C GLY A 266 -15.89 -8.29 -9.61
N GLN A 267 -15.44 -8.95 -8.53
CA GLN A 267 -16.16 -10.11 -7.98
C GLN A 267 -17.37 -9.70 -7.14
N GLY A 268 -17.40 -8.45 -6.64
CA GLY A 268 -18.43 -7.92 -5.76
C GLY A 268 -18.61 -8.71 -4.45
N LEU A 269 -19.73 -8.43 -3.78
CA LEU A 269 -20.21 -9.15 -2.61
C LEU A 269 -20.87 -10.46 -2.99
N GLN A 270 -20.66 -11.51 -2.19
CA GLN A 270 -21.43 -12.74 -2.30
C GLN A 270 -22.76 -12.65 -1.56
N TYR A 271 -22.78 -12.04 -0.37
CA TYR A 271 -23.96 -11.95 0.47
C TYR A 271 -24.67 -10.61 0.28
N VAL A 272 -25.12 -10.34 -0.95
CA VAL A 272 -25.74 -9.06 -1.36
C VAL A 272 -27.03 -8.71 -0.61
N ARG A 273 -27.68 -9.70 0.02
CA ARG A 273 -28.89 -9.50 0.83
C ARG A 273 -28.60 -8.91 2.22
N GLU A 274 -27.33 -8.85 2.61
CA GLU A 274 -26.90 -8.40 3.92
C GLU A 274 -26.46 -6.94 3.85
N GLY A 275 -27.29 -6.00 4.33
CA GLY A 275 -26.98 -4.57 4.26
C GLY A 275 -25.66 -4.18 4.97
N ASN A 276 -25.32 -4.87 6.06
CA ASN A 276 -24.05 -4.65 6.74
C ASN A 276 -22.82 -5.01 5.88
N ASN A 277 -22.96 -5.94 4.94
CA ASN A 277 -21.87 -6.30 4.03
C ASN A 277 -21.65 -5.20 3.00
N TRP A 278 -22.71 -4.53 2.55
CA TRP A 278 -22.61 -3.34 1.69
C TRP A 278 -21.90 -2.19 2.39
N SER A 279 -22.24 -1.89 3.65
CA SER A 279 -21.53 -0.88 4.44
C SER A 279 -20.02 -1.16 4.55
N GLU A 280 -19.62 -2.41 4.83
CA GLU A 280 -18.20 -2.78 4.89
C GLU A 280 -17.51 -2.80 3.53
N TRP A 281 -18.24 -3.12 2.45
CA TRP A 281 -17.72 -3.02 1.08
C TRP A 281 -17.36 -1.59 0.71
N TRP A 282 -18.28 -0.64 0.89
CA TRP A 282 -18.01 0.77 0.62
C TRP A 282 -16.94 1.34 1.55
N THR A 283 -16.94 0.94 2.83
CA THR A 283 -15.91 1.36 3.77
C THR A 283 -14.53 0.82 3.43
N LEU A 284 -14.41 -0.43 2.94
CA LEU A 284 -13.14 -0.98 2.44
C LEU A 284 -12.56 -0.09 1.33
N TRP A 285 -13.36 0.18 0.28
CA TRP A 285 -12.88 0.98 -0.86
C TRP A 285 -12.58 2.42 -0.47
N ARG A 286 -13.36 3.00 0.45
CA ARG A 286 -13.09 4.34 1.00
C ARG A 286 -11.76 4.38 1.74
N ARG A 287 -11.49 3.36 2.56
CA ARG A 287 -10.24 3.25 3.33
C ARG A 287 -9.03 3.05 2.43
N CYS A 288 -9.18 2.45 1.25
CA CYS A 288 -8.08 2.17 0.33
C CYS A 288 -8.02 3.12 -0.88
N ALA A 289 -8.90 4.12 -0.94
CA ALA A 289 -9.04 5.01 -2.09
C ALA A 289 -7.73 5.72 -2.45
N GLY A 290 -6.91 6.09 -1.46
CA GLY A 290 -5.62 6.74 -1.70
C GLY A 290 -4.63 5.88 -2.49
N GLY A 291 -4.71 4.56 -2.35
CA GLY A 291 -3.88 3.62 -3.10
C GLY A 291 -4.34 3.40 -4.55
N LEU A 292 -5.59 3.73 -4.88
CA LEU A 292 -6.12 3.56 -6.23
C LEU A 292 -5.62 4.66 -7.16
N ASP A 293 -5.25 4.29 -8.39
CA ASP A 293 -4.97 5.24 -9.45
C ASP A 293 -6.26 5.89 -9.98
N GLU A 294 -6.11 6.89 -10.86
CA GLU A 294 -7.25 7.61 -11.46
C GLU A 294 -8.24 6.67 -12.16
N ALA A 295 -7.75 5.75 -13.00
CA ALA A 295 -8.59 4.83 -13.76
C ALA A 295 -9.43 3.94 -12.85
N ARG A 296 -8.85 3.44 -11.76
CA ARG A 296 -9.57 2.62 -10.77
C ARG A 296 -10.55 3.46 -9.95
N GLN A 297 -10.21 4.68 -9.57
CA GLN A 297 -11.16 5.56 -8.88
C GLN A 297 -12.36 5.93 -9.77
N LEU A 298 -12.16 6.13 -11.07
CA LEU A 298 -13.25 6.32 -12.04
C LEU A 298 -14.18 5.11 -12.11
N GLN A 299 -13.63 3.89 -12.15
CA GLN A 299 -14.46 2.67 -12.12
C GLN A 299 -15.24 2.52 -10.81
N VAL A 300 -14.63 2.88 -9.67
CA VAL A 300 -15.35 2.92 -8.39
C VAL A 300 -16.48 3.94 -8.43
N LEU A 301 -16.24 5.13 -8.98
CA LEU A 301 -17.23 6.19 -9.10
C LEU A 301 -18.42 5.75 -9.98
N GLU A 302 -18.17 5.10 -11.11
CA GLU A 302 -19.20 4.59 -12.02
C GLU A 302 -20.10 3.55 -11.33
N VAL A 303 -19.50 2.55 -10.68
CA VAL A 303 -20.26 1.53 -9.92
C VAL A 303 -21.07 2.17 -8.80
N LEU A 304 -20.47 3.13 -8.09
CA LEU A 304 -21.13 3.86 -7.01
C LEU A 304 -22.31 4.70 -7.51
N ALA A 305 -22.16 5.38 -8.65
CA ALA A 305 -23.22 6.17 -9.27
C ALA A 305 -24.45 5.30 -9.60
N GLY A 306 -24.24 4.12 -10.19
CA GLY A 306 -25.35 3.19 -10.48
C GLY A 306 -26.14 2.79 -9.24
N HIS A 307 -25.45 2.49 -8.12
CA HIS A 307 -26.13 2.17 -6.86
C HIS A 307 -26.87 3.38 -6.25
N LEU A 308 -26.34 4.60 -6.41
CA LEU A 308 -27.00 5.82 -5.92
C LEU A 308 -28.27 6.14 -6.74
N GLU A 309 -28.21 5.97 -8.06
CA GLU A 309 -29.36 6.11 -8.96
C GLU A 309 -30.48 5.10 -8.64
N ASP A 310 -30.12 3.83 -8.49
CA ASP A 310 -31.05 2.77 -8.08
C ASP A 310 -31.68 3.08 -6.72
N THR A 311 -30.89 3.61 -5.78
CA THR A 311 -31.38 3.99 -4.44
C THR A 311 -32.43 5.10 -4.51
N ASP A 312 -32.21 6.11 -5.36
CA ASP A 312 -33.16 7.21 -5.55
C ASP A 312 -34.45 6.75 -6.25
N ALA A 313 -34.37 5.79 -7.17
CA ALA A 313 -35.53 5.20 -7.85
C ALA A 313 -36.31 4.21 -6.97
N ALA A 314 -35.63 3.44 -6.11
CA ALA A 314 -36.17 2.28 -5.41
C ALA A 314 -36.61 2.53 -3.95
N ARG A 315 -37.14 3.72 -3.63
CA ARG A 315 -37.67 4.07 -2.28
C ARG A 315 -38.76 3.13 -1.70
N ARG A 316 -39.11 2.03 -2.38
CA ARG A 316 -40.25 1.16 -2.05
C ARG A 316 -39.94 -0.33 -1.80
N ARG A 317 -38.68 -0.80 -1.83
CA ARG A 317 -38.40 -2.26 -1.83
C ARG A 317 -37.44 -2.82 -0.78
N GLY A 318 -37.00 -2.03 0.21
CA GLY A 318 -36.14 -2.56 1.28
C GLY A 318 -34.84 -3.14 0.75
N ASP A 319 -34.28 -2.51 -0.29
CA ASP A 319 -33.04 -2.94 -0.91
C ASP A 319 -31.89 -2.85 0.14
N PRO A 320 -31.19 -3.96 0.42
CA PRO A 320 -30.07 -4.02 1.36
C PRO A 320 -29.02 -2.93 1.17
N VAL A 321 -28.82 -2.45 -0.07
CA VAL A 321 -27.85 -1.40 -0.40
C VAL A 321 -28.23 -0.05 0.24
N GLN A 322 -29.53 0.23 0.43
CA GLN A 322 -30.00 1.51 0.96
C GLN A 322 -29.51 1.78 2.39
N GLY A 323 -29.31 0.73 3.18
CA GLY A 323 -28.74 0.82 4.52
C GLY A 323 -27.30 1.37 4.55
N SER A 324 -26.62 1.37 3.41
CA SER A 324 -25.23 1.79 3.24
C SER A 324 -25.06 3.13 2.50
N TYR A 325 -26.15 3.88 2.31
CA TYR A 325 -26.15 5.16 1.61
C TYR A 325 -25.09 6.14 2.13
N ASP A 326 -24.97 6.27 3.46
CA ASP A 326 -24.00 7.15 4.11
C ASP A 326 -22.55 6.73 3.78
N ASP A 327 -22.28 5.43 3.65
CA ASP A 327 -20.96 4.92 3.27
C ASP A 327 -20.64 5.21 1.79
N MET A 328 -21.63 5.14 0.90
CA MET A 328 -21.49 5.52 -0.51
C MET A 328 -21.17 7.02 -0.63
N VAL A 329 -21.92 7.90 0.03
CA VAL A 329 -21.65 9.35 0.05
C VAL A 329 -20.22 9.64 0.53
N ARG A 330 -19.77 8.92 1.57
CA ARG A 330 -18.41 9.08 2.10
C ARG A 330 -17.32 8.53 1.17
N LEU A 331 -17.61 7.47 0.41
CA LEU A 331 -16.70 6.94 -0.61
C LEU A 331 -16.56 7.93 -1.76
N ALA A 332 -17.66 8.46 -2.31
CA ALA A 332 -17.63 9.47 -3.37
C ALA A 332 -16.72 10.65 -3.00
N ALA A 333 -16.83 11.11 -1.75
CA ALA A 333 -16.02 12.21 -1.22
C ALA A 333 -14.53 11.88 -0.97
N ALA A 334 -14.17 10.60 -0.97
CA ALA A 334 -12.79 10.14 -0.85
C ALA A 334 -12.11 9.93 -2.22
N LEU A 335 -12.82 10.02 -3.34
CA LEU A 335 -12.19 9.80 -4.66
C LEU A 335 -11.44 11.06 -5.13
N GLU A 336 -10.29 11.34 -4.53
CA GLU A 336 -9.56 12.60 -4.77
C GLU A 336 -8.75 12.64 -6.07
N ARG A 337 -8.49 11.49 -6.70
CA ARG A 337 -7.72 11.37 -7.96
C ARG A 337 -8.59 11.33 -9.19
N VAL A 338 -9.92 11.34 -9.05
CA VAL A 338 -10.80 11.52 -10.21
C VAL A 338 -10.64 12.95 -10.77
N PRO A 339 -10.77 13.14 -12.09
CA PRO A 339 -10.71 14.45 -12.72
C PRO A 339 -11.63 15.48 -12.06
N ALA A 340 -11.21 16.74 -12.05
CA ALA A 340 -11.94 17.84 -11.39
C ALA A 340 -13.40 17.93 -11.86
N MET A 341 -13.70 17.65 -13.14
CA MET A 341 -15.06 17.64 -13.69
C MET A 341 -15.97 16.68 -12.90
N HIS A 342 -15.56 15.44 -12.67
CA HIS A 342 -16.35 14.47 -11.91
C HIS A 342 -16.50 14.87 -10.44
N ARG A 343 -15.48 15.52 -9.86
CA ARG A 343 -15.60 16.07 -8.50
C ARG A 343 -16.64 17.20 -8.43
N ILE A 344 -16.72 18.04 -9.47
CA ILE A 344 -17.76 19.07 -9.61
C ILE A 344 -19.14 18.43 -9.70
N GLU A 345 -19.30 17.36 -10.51
CA GLU A 345 -20.56 16.62 -10.63
C GLU A 345 -21.01 16.04 -9.29
N VAL A 346 -20.11 15.37 -8.57
CA VAL A 346 -20.39 14.85 -7.22
C VAL A 346 -20.78 15.98 -6.27
N GLY A 347 -20.09 17.12 -6.30
CA GLY A 347 -20.42 18.26 -5.44
C GLY A 347 -21.77 18.90 -5.75
N LYS A 348 -22.13 19.03 -7.04
CA LYS A 348 -23.45 19.50 -7.47
C LYS A 348 -24.55 18.55 -6.99
N TRP A 349 -24.35 17.25 -7.19
CA TRP A 349 -25.27 16.23 -6.69
C TRP A 349 -25.45 16.30 -5.17
N LEU A 350 -24.36 16.45 -4.40
CA LEU A 350 -24.43 16.61 -2.94
C LEU A 350 -25.23 17.86 -2.54
N LEU A 351 -25.01 19.00 -3.20
CA LEU A 351 -25.75 20.24 -2.94
C LEU A 351 -27.24 20.11 -3.23
N GLU A 352 -27.61 19.56 -4.39
CA GLU A 352 -29.01 19.32 -4.75
C GLU A 352 -29.74 18.48 -3.70
N ARG A 353 -29.04 17.50 -3.13
CA ARG A 353 -29.58 16.65 -2.07
C ARG A 353 -29.70 17.36 -0.74
N LEU A 354 -28.73 18.19 -0.39
CA LEU A 354 -28.73 18.97 0.86
C LEU A 354 -29.88 19.98 0.95
N TYR A 355 -30.45 20.40 -0.18
CA TYR A 355 -31.69 21.18 -0.20
C TYR A 355 -32.96 20.36 0.17
N ARG A 356 -32.87 19.03 0.23
CA ARG A 356 -34.01 18.16 0.59
C ARG A 356 -34.09 18.03 2.12
N PRO A 357 -35.25 18.27 2.75
CA PRO A 357 -35.40 18.22 4.22
C PRO A 357 -35.08 16.86 4.88
N ALA A 358 -35.13 15.77 4.12
CA ALA A 358 -34.86 14.41 4.60
C ALA A 358 -33.38 14.01 4.50
N GLU A 359 -32.53 14.85 3.91
CA GLU A 359 -31.11 14.56 3.75
C GLU A 359 -30.36 14.69 5.07
N LYS A 360 -29.41 13.80 5.31
CA LYS A 360 -28.72 13.75 6.59
C LYS A 360 -27.62 14.82 6.65
N ALA A 361 -27.47 15.44 7.81
CA ALA A 361 -26.50 16.54 8.01
C ALA A 361 -25.05 16.17 7.67
N HIS A 362 -24.66 14.89 7.77
CA HIS A 362 -23.30 14.46 7.44
C HIS A 362 -22.97 14.57 5.94
N THR A 363 -23.94 14.79 5.05
CA THR A 363 -23.72 15.07 3.63
C THR A 363 -22.93 16.38 3.43
N TRP A 364 -23.00 17.32 4.37
CA TRP A 364 -22.13 18.51 4.40
C TRP A 364 -20.65 18.15 4.59
N TRP A 365 -20.34 17.12 5.37
CA TRP A 365 -18.96 16.63 5.50
C TRP A 365 -18.42 16.16 4.15
N ALA A 366 -19.24 15.45 3.37
CA ALA A 366 -18.86 14.97 2.05
C ALA A 366 -18.61 16.15 1.09
N LEU A 367 -19.49 17.16 1.09
CA LEU A 367 -19.28 18.38 0.29
C LEU A 367 -17.94 19.06 0.63
N GLY A 368 -17.65 19.22 1.93
CA GLY A 368 -16.37 19.76 2.39
C GLY A 368 -15.16 18.98 1.89
N ARG A 369 -15.23 17.64 1.91
CA ARG A 369 -14.16 16.77 1.42
C ARG A 369 -13.98 16.84 -0.09
N VAL A 370 -15.06 16.82 -0.87
CA VAL A 370 -15.02 16.97 -2.33
C VAL A 370 -14.46 18.33 -2.73
N GLY A 371 -14.86 19.38 -2.02
CA GLY A 371 -14.40 20.74 -2.26
C GLY A 371 -13.13 21.15 -1.51
N ALA A 372 -12.43 20.23 -0.84
CA ALA A 372 -11.23 20.57 -0.07
C ALA A 372 -10.15 21.20 -0.97
N ARG A 373 -9.60 22.34 -0.55
CA ARG A 373 -8.53 23.04 -1.29
C ARG A 373 -7.19 22.28 -1.25
N GLU A 374 -7.00 21.48 -0.22
CA GLU A 374 -5.85 20.59 -0.07
C GLU A 374 -6.34 19.13 -0.02
N SER A 375 -5.88 18.34 -1.00
CA SER A 375 -6.17 16.90 -1.08
C SER A 375 -5.21 16.13 -0.17
N LEU A 376 -5.66 14.99 0.38
CA LEU A 376 -4.80 14.09 1.16
C LEU A 376 -3.87 13.26 0.27
N TYR A 377 -4.32 12.89 -0.93
CA TYR A 377 -3.55 12.07 -1.90
C TYR A 377 -3.85 12.40 -3.36
N GLY A 378 -4.85 13.24 -3.63
CA GLY A 378 -5.09 13.84 -4.94
C GLY A 378 -4.01 14.84 -5.33
N SER A 379 -3.73 14.94 -6.62
CA SER A 379 -2.78 15.92 -7.18
C SER A 379 -3.43 17.30 -7.31
N ALA A 380 -2.60 18.31 -7.60
CA ALA A 380 -3.11 19.66 -7.51
C ALA A 380 -4.22 20.00 -8.53
N HIS A 381 -4.12 19.39 -9.70
CA HIS A 381 -5.01 19.59 -10.84
C HIS A 381 -6.39 18.92 -10.69
N THR A 382 -6.59 18.04 -9.71
CA THR A 382 -7.91 17.42 -9.48
C THR A 382 -8.78 18.24 -8.53
N VAL A 383 -8.23 19.28 -7.89
CA VAL A 383 -9.01 20.14 -6.98
C VAL A 383 -10.04 20.95 -7.77
N VAL A 384 -11.25 21.02 -7.22
CA VAL A 384 -12.37 21.79 -7.79
C VAL A 384 -11.97 23.26 -7.94
N PRO A 385 -12.23 23.93 -9.07
CA PRO A 385 -11.86 25.33 -9.28
C PRO A 385 -12.37 26.29 -8.18
N PRO A 386 -11.67 27.40 -7.90
CA PRO A 386 -12.05 28.35 -6.86
C PRO A 386 -13.46 28.92 -7.03
N GLU A 387 -13.90 29.18 -8.26
CA GLU A 387 -15.22 29.75 -8.55
C GLU A 387 -16.33 28.80 -8.10
N THR A 388 -16.21 27.52 -8.48
CA THR A 388 -17.16 26.48 -8.07
C THR A 388 -17.13 26.25 -6.56
N ALA A 389 -15.95 26.26 -5.94
CA ALA A 389 -15.82 26.11 -4.49
C ALA A 389 -16.43 27.29 -3.72
N ALA A 390 -16.31 28.51 -4.26
CA ALA A 390 -16.92 29.71 -3.70
C ALA A 390 -18.45 29.63 -3.75
N GLU A 391 -19.03 29.15 -4.86
CA GLU A 391 -20.49 28.91 -4.96
C GLU A 391 -20.97 27.96 -3.85
N TRP A 392 -20.25 26.85 -3.66
CA TRP A 392 -20.60 25.87 -2.62
C TRP A 392 -20.42 26.45 -1.21
N LEU A 393 -19.37 27.24 -0.99
CA LEU A 393 -19.12 27.92 0.27
C LEU A 393 -20.26 28.89 0.63
N GLN A 394 -20.80 29.64 -0.33
CA GLN A 394 -21.96 30.51 -0.09
C GLN A 394 -23.18 29.71 0.39
N ALA A 395 -23.43 28.53 -0.18
CA ALA A 395 -24.51 27.66 0.28
C ALA A 395 -24.31 27.20 1.74
N VAL A 396 -23.06 26.91 2.15
CA VAL A 396 -22.74 26.54 3.53
C VAL A 396 -22.85 27.74 4.50
N LEU A 397 -22.43 28.92 4.08
CA LEU A 397 -22.48 30.15 4.88
C LEU A 397 -23.90 30.64 5.15
N ALA A 398 -24.86 30.30 4.28
CA ALA A 398 -26.26 30.64 4.45
C ALA A 398 -26.99 29.82 5.54
N LEU A 399 -26.35 28.78 6.09
CA LEU A 399 -26.95 27.88 7.08
C LEU A 399 -26.87 28.44 8.50
N ASP A 400 -27.80 28.05 9.36
CA ASP A 400 -27.62 28.17 10.80
C ASP A 400 -26.67 27.07 11.30
N TRP A 401 -25.42 27.44 11.57
CA TRP A 401 -24.37 26.51 12.00
C TRP A 401 -24.64 25.90 13.38
N LYS A 402 -25.54 26.48 14.19
CA LYS A 402 -25.96 25.86 15.45
C LYS A 402 -26.90 24.67 15.22
N ALA A 403 -27.68 24.72 14.14
CA ALA A 403 -28.58 23.64 13.75
C ALA A 403 -27.88 22.58 12.88
N VAL A 404 -26.84 22.98 12.13
CA VAL A 404 -26.11 22.11 11.21
C VAL A 404 -24.65 21.96 11.66
N GLU A 405 -24.41 21.10 12.65
CA GLU A 405 -23.08 20.87 13.25
C GLU A 405 -21.95 20.59 12.23
N PRO A 406 -22.16 19.88 11.10
CA PRO A 406 -21.09 19.63 10.13
C PRO A 406 -20.79 20.79 9.16
N ALA A 407 -21.59 21.86 9.15
CA ALA A 407 -21.43 22.99 8.23
C ALA A 407 -20.11 23.75 8.42
N PRO A 408 -19.64 24.06 9.65
CA PRO A 408 -18.35 24.72 9.86
C PRO A 408 -17.16 23.92 9.30
N PHE A 409 -17.20 22.58 9.40
CA PHE A 409 -16.18 21.73 8.79
C PHE A 409 -16.16 21.88 7.26
N ALA A 410 -17.33 21.87 6.62
CA ALA A 410 -17.43 22.03 5.18
C ALA A 410 -16.89 23.39 4.72
N ALA A 411 -17.30 24.47 5.40
CA ALA A 411 -16.83 25.82 5.13
C ALA A 411 -15.30 25.93 5.28
N ALA A 412 -14.73 25.36 6.34
CA ALA A 412 -13.29 25.38 6.58
C ALA A 412 -12.49 24.65 5.48
N GLN A 413 -13.00 23.53 4.96
CA GLN A 413 -12.34 22.80 3.86
C GLN A 413 -12.42 23.54 2.53
N LEU A 414 -13.56 24.19 2.25
CA LEU A 414 -13.81 24.95 1.02
C LEU A 414 -13.01 26.27 0.98
N ALA A 415 -12.82 26.92 2.13
CA ALA A 415 -12.17 28.22 2.26
C ALA A 415 -10.69 28.14 2.68
N ARG A 416 -10.10 26.94 2.72
CA ARG A 416 -8.76 26.74 3.28
C ARG A 416 -7.70 27.48 2.46
N LEU A 417 -6.96 28.38 3.10
CA LEU A 417 -5.80 29.04 2.50
C LEU A 417 -4.67 28.02 2.27
N THR A 418 -4.22 27.88 1.02
CA THR A 418 -3.16 26.90 0.64
C THR A 418 -1.84 27.54 0.22
N GLY A 419 -1.81 28.87 0.04
CA GLY A 419 -0.62 29.58 -0.46
C GLY A 419 -0.38 29.44 -1.97
N ASP A 420 -1.19 28.65 -2.67
CA ASP A 420 -1.19 28.52 -4.13
C ASP A 420 -2.27 29.46 -4.72
N GLY A 421 -1.85 30.40 -5.58
CA GLY A 421 -2.75 31.39 -6.18
C GLY A 421 -3.83 30.82 -7.11
N SER A 422 -3.74 29.53 -7.46
CA SER A 422 -4.74 28.84 -8.28
C SER A 422 -5.87 28.18 -7.48
N ARG A 423 -5.91 28.33 -6.14
CA ARG A 423 -6.73 27.49 -5.24
C ARG A 423 -7.52 28.22 -4.17
#